data_AF-A0A8T7JAG4-F1
#
_entry.id   AF-A0A8T7JAG4-F1
#
_cell.length_a   1.000
_cell.length_b   1.000
_cell.length_c   1.000
_cell.angle_alpha   90.00
_cell.angle_beta   90.00
_cell.angle_gamma   90.00
#
_symmetry.space_group_name_H-M   'P 1'
#
loop_
_entity.id
_entity.type
_entity.pdbx_description
1 polymer ?
#
loop_
_entity_poly.entity_id
_entity_poly.type
_entity_poly.pdbx_seq_one_letter_code
_entity_poly.pdbx_strand_id
1 'polypeptide(L)'
;MTYDLALNLFPDNGPFDASIADDPAFDPAKHLALEMPAHTLTLFDLGYDESILATTPTPIAATSVFRVLSDEGVEAMYHVCKQLEAFTTSNPRIARNTRGGIYRSKFLRDFSASVEVAAHMSAIMQTPLRPLSMLHNMAHLNYQPLTVGDNVDKWHYDTLQVDTVMFVTDPNQVEGGEFQYLKGTRDDMAALKAEGQPVPADRVIAPDMPGAGHAILMQGNYVVHQAKGVRCDGERITLVNGFSYADLEVADFTAVGQLMHADPQGVVAAEYARHMALRSAGHLQPLVNQPDFNADIDTQLSVLSRAKHELEIAMAALERAKTQEEMKHFGD
;
A
#
# COMPACT_ATOMS: atom_id res chain seq x y z
N MET A 1 25.03 -21.34 -18.55
CA MET A 1 23.82 -20.51 -18.67
C MET A 1 22.65 -21.42 -18.38
N THR A 2 21.93 -21.16 -17.31
CA THR A 2 20.64 -21.81 -17.05
C THR A 2 19.62 -21.10 -17.94
N TYR A 3 18.88 -21.85 -18.76
CA TYR A 3 17.80 -21.31 -19.58
C TYR A 3 16.47 -21.22 -18.79
N ASP A 4 16.54 -21.47 -17.48
CA ASP A 4 15.39 -21.47 -16.59
C ASP A 4 14.88 -20.06 -16.35
N LEU A 5 13.55 -19.92 -16.29
CA LEU A 5 12.89 -18.66 -16.00
C LEU A 5 12.96 -18.34 -14.51
N ALA A 6 13.64 -17.25 -14.15
CA ALA A 6 13.60 -16.69 -12.80
C ALA A 6 12.57 -15.56 -12.72
N LEU A 7 11.62 -15.67 -11.79
CA LEU A 7 10.60 -14.65 -11.52
C LEU A 7 10.93 -13.95 -10.20
N ASN A 8 11.53 -12.77 -10.30
CA ASN A 8 11.96 -12.01 -9.13
C ASN A 8 10.88 -11.01 -8.69
N LEU A 9 10.66 -10.89 -7.37
CA LEU A 9 9.83 -9.81 -6.81
C LEU A 9 10.48 -8.43 -7.02
N PHE A 10 11.80 -8.34 -7.12
CA PHE A 10 12.50 -7.12 -7.51
C PHE A 10 13.18 -7.31 -8.87
N PRO A 11 12.93 -6.45 -9.87
CA PRO A 11 13.53 -6.58 -11.20
C PRO A 11 15.02 -6.25 -11.17
N ASP A 12 15.77 -6.82 -12.11
CA ASP A 12 17.22 -6.61 -12.21
C ASP A 12 17.58 -5.16 -12.63
N ASN A 13 16.63 -4.45 -13.22
CA ASN A 13 16.73 -3.04 -13.57
C ASN A 13 15.60 -2.22 -12.93
N GLY A 14 15.92 -0.99 -12.55
CA GLY A 14 14.97 -0.04 -11.98
C GLY A 14 14.77 1.19 -12.88
N PRO A 15 13.77 2.03 -12.58
CA PRO A 15 13.51 3.26 -13.33
C PRO A 15 14.46 4.42 -12.97
N PHE A 16 15.34 4.25 -11.97
CA PHE A 16 16.18 5.32 -11.44
C PHE A 16 17.65 4.91 -11.32
N ASP A 17 18.55 5.83 -11.68
CA ASP A 17 20.00 5.61 -11.58
C ASP A 17 20.60 6.07 -10.24
N ALA A 18 19.95 7.02 -9.55
CA ALA A 18 20.46 7.61 -8.31
C ALA A 18 19.94 6.88 -7.07
N SER A 19 20.85 6.54 -6.16
CA SER A 19 20.56 5.95 -4.83
C SER A 19 20.92 6.93 -3.72
N ILE A 20 20.45 6.67 -2.50
CA ILE A 20 20.93 7.40 -1.32
C ILE A 20 22.39 7.04 -1.02
N ALA A 21 23.10 7.90 -0.29
CA ALA A 21 24.55 7.78 -0.11
C ALA A 21 24.93 6.87 1.07
N ASP A 22 24.21 6.98 2.18
CA ASP A 22 24.45 6.24 3.42
C ASP A 22 23.26 5.32 3.71
N ASP A 23 23.20 4.19 3.02
CA ASP A 23 22.08 3.24 3.11
C ASP A 23 22.42 2.11 4.08
N PRO A 24 21.93 2.14 5.34
CA PRO A 24 22.20 1.08 6.30
C PRO A 24 21.65 -0.26 5.81
N ALA A 25 22.28 -1.38 6.19
CA ALA A 25 21.72 -2.69 5.90
C ALA A 25 20.52 -2.97 6.81
N PHE A 26 19.39 -3.41 6.26
CA PHE A 26 18.27 -3.85 7.08
C PHE A 26 18.56 -5.21 7.73
N ASP A 27 18.45 -5.28 9.05
CA ASP A 27 18.53 -6.50 9.85
C ASP A 27 17.21 -6.68 10.62
N PRO A 28 16.37 -7.67 10.27
CA PRO A 28 15.08 -7.86 10.92
C PRO A 28 15.21 -8.17 12.42
N ALA A 29 16.32 -8.80 12.87
CA ALA A 29 16.51 -9.13 14.28
C ALA A 29 16.81 -7.90 15.15
N LYS A 30 17.30 -6.82 14.54
CA LYS A 30 17.60 -5.55 15.22
C LYS A 30 16.52 -4.52 15.04
N HIS A 31 16.01 -4.37 13.82
CA HIS A 31 15.17 -3.24 13.44
C HIS A 31 13.68 -3.47 13.68
N LEU A 32 13.23 -4.72 13.79
CA LEU A 32 11.82 -5.02 13.97
C LEU A 32 11.48 -5.20 15.45
N ALA A 33 10.31 -4.67 15.84
CA ALA A 33 9.65 -4.91 17.11
C ALA A 33 8.16 -5.13 16.84
N LEU A 34 7.84 -6.26 16.19
CA LEU A 34 6.51 -6.60 15.70
C LEU A 34 5.57 -7.00 16.85
N GLU A 35 4.78 -6.04 17.31
CA GLU A 35 3.74 -6.27 18.32
C GLU A 35 2.38 -6.54 17.65
N MET A 36 1.49 -7.24 18.36
CA MET A 36 0.11 -7.42 17.92
C MET A 36 -0.72 -6.19 18.28
N PRO A 37 -1.65 -5.75 17.42
CA PRO A 37 -2.63 -4.74 17.80
C PRO A 37 -3.54 -5.25 18.92
N ALA A 38 -3.94 -4.35 19.81
CA ALA A 38 -4.82 -4.69 20.94
C ALA A 38 -6.21 -5.14 20.48
N HIS A 39 -6.70 -4.58 19.38
CA HIS A 39 -7.95 -4.96 18.73
C HIS A 39 -7.93 -4.67 17.22
N THR A 40 -8.87 -5.31 16.52
CA THR A 40 -9.15 -5.12 15.09
C THR A 40 -10.58 -4.62 14.92
N LEU A 41 -10.80 -3.81 13.88
CA LEU A 41 -12.11 -3.41 13.40
C LEU A 41 -12.42 -4.22 12.14
N THR A 42 -13.66 -4.67 12.00
CA THR A 42 -14.14 -5.37 10.81
C THR A 42 -14.81 -4.42 9.83
N LEU A 43 -15.02 -4.86 8.60
CA LEU A 43 -15.80 -4.14 7.60
C LEU A 43 -17.25 -3.94 8.07
N PHE A 44 -17.81 -4.89 8.83
CA PHE A 44 -19.13 -4.74 9.44
C PHE A 44 -19.17 -3.63 10.49
N ASP A 45 -18.09 -3.43 11.26
CA ASP A 45 -17.99 -2.33 12.22
C ASP A 45 -17.97 -0.95 11.52
N LEU A 46 -17.54 -0.91 10.25
CA LEU A 46 -17.60 0.27 9.39
C LEU A 46 -18.94 0.41 8.65
N GLY A 47 -19.84 -0.57 8.76
CA GLY A 47 -21.17 -0.54 8.14
C GLY A 47 -21.28 -1.21 6.77
N TYR A 48 -20.26 -1.97 6.34
CA TYR A 48 -20.41 -2.84 5.17
C TYR A 48 -21.37 -4.00 5.46
N ASP A 49 -22.12 -4.43 4.45
CA ASP A 49 -22.97 -5.62 4.53
C ASP A 49 -22.24 -6.90 4.07
N GLU A 50 -22.92 -8.04 4.16
CA GLU A 50 -22.35 -9.35 3.82
C GLU A 50 -21.86 -9.49 2.38
N SER A 51 -22.31 -8.63 1.45
CA SER A 51 -21.85 -8.68 0.05
C SER A 51 -20.34 -8.42 -0.08
N ILE A 52 -19.75 -7.71 0.88
CA ILE A 52 -18.31 -7.42 0.91
C ILE A 52 -17.45 -8.66 1.09
N LEU A 53 -17.99 -9.72 1.69
CA LEU A 53 -17.26 -10.97 1.92
C LEU A 53 -16.92 -11.70 0.61
N ALA A 54 -17.60 -11.37 -0.49
CA ALA A 54 -17.27 -11.89 -1.81
C ALA A 54 -16.10 -11.17 -2.49
N THR A 55 -15.65 -10.04 -1.94
CA THR A 55 -14.67 -9.15 -2.59
C THR A 55 -13.34 -9.04 -1.84
N THR A 56 -13.23 -9.67 -0.67
CA THR A 56 -12.00 -9.71 0.13
C THR A 56 -11.92 -11.00 0.95
N PRO A 57 -10.73 -11.60 1.12
CA PRO A 57 -10.58 -12.84 1.87
C PRO A 57 -10.58 -12.63 3.40
N THR A 58 -10.73 -11.40 3.89
CA THR A 58 -10.72 -11.10 5.32
C THR A 58 -11.76 -10.04 5.69
N PRO A 59 -12.48 -10.21 6.82
CA PRO A 59 -13.40 -9.19 7.31
C PRO A 59 -12.69 -8.04 8.01
N ILE A 60 -11.39 -8.14 8.31
CA ILE A 60 -10.65 -7.14 9.10
C ILE A 60 -10.44 -5.88 8.25
N ALA A 61 -11.05 -4.77 8.63
CA ALA A 61 -10.93 -3.50 7.92
C ALA A 61 -9.69 -2.72 8.35
N ALA A 62 -9.47 -2.59 9.66
CA ALA A 62 -8.37 -1.81 10.23
C ALA A 62 -7.95 -2.35 11.60
N THR A 63 -6.83 -1.87 12.12
CA THR A 63 -6.34 -2.23 13.45
C THR A 63 -6.32 -1.03 14.38
N SER A 64 -6.32 -1.31 15.68
CA SER A 64 -5.66 -0.40 16.63
C SER A 64 -4.17 -0.27 16.32
N VAL A 65 -3.55 0.76 16.88
CA VAL A 65 -2.12 1.04 16.69
C VAL A 65 -1.27 -0.07 17.30
N PHE A 66 -0.18 -0.43 16.63
CA PHE A 66 0.79 -1.41 17.12
C PHE A 66 2.23 -1.04 16.72
N ARG A 67 3.20 -1.55 17.47
CA ARG A 67 4.62 -1.32 17.20
C ARG A 67 5.11 -2.24 16.08
N VAL A 68 5.93 -1.67 15.20
CA VAL A 68 6.57 -2.38 14.06
C VAL A 68 8.09 -2.31 14.15
N LEU A 69 8.63 -1.14 14.49
CA LEU A 69 10.08 -0.92 14.56
C LEU A 69 10.58 -0.87 16.01
N SER A 70 11.76 -1.44 16.24
CA SER A 70 12.55 -1.19 17.44
C SER A 70 13.06 0.25 17.45
N ASP A 71 13.66 0.72 18.55
CA ASP A 71 14.27 2.06 18.58
C ASP A 71 15.40 2.19 17.53
N GLU A 72 16.24 1.16 17.38
CA GLU A 72 17.28 1.10 16.34
C GLU A 72 16.68 1.11 14.93
N GLY A 73 15.55 0.40 14.73
CA GLY A 73 14.82 0.41 13.47
C GLY A 73 14.21 1.77 13.14
N VAL A 74 13.71 2.49 14.15
CA VAL A 74 13.20 3.86 14.00
C VAL A 74 14.31 4.79 13.56
N GLU A 75 15.48 4.74 14.22
CA GLU A 75 16.63 5.57 13.86
C GLU A 75 17.11 5.31 12.42
N ALA A 76 17.23 4.03 12.03
CA ALA A 76 17.65 3.66 10.68
C ALA A 76 16.60 4.06 9.62
N MET A 77 15.31 3.82 9.88
CA MET A 77 14.23 4.22 8.97
C MET A 77 14.16 5.74 8.80
N TYR A 78 14.29 6.50 9.89
CA TYR A 78 14.36 7.95 9.86
C TYR A 78 15.55 8.42 9.00
N HIS A 79 16.74 7.88 9.24
CA HIS A 79 17.95 8.22 8.49
C HIS A 79 17.78 8.00 6.98
N VAL A 80 17.19 6.87 6.58
CA VAL A 80 16.88 6.55 5.18
C VAL A 80 15.85 7.53 4.61
N CYS A 81 14.77 7.81 5.32
CA CYS A 81 13.72 8.73 4.86
C CYS A 81 14.25 10.16 4.69
N LYS A 82 15.14 10.63 5.59
CA LYS A 82 15.77 11.95 5.47
C LYS A 82 16.61 12.10 4.21
N GLN A 83 17.33 11.05 3.80
CA GLN A 83 18.05 11.09 2.53
C GLN A 83 17.11 11.01 1.33
N LEU A 84 16.05 10.20 1.42
CA LEU A 84 15.05 10.06 0.36
C LEU A 84 14.25 11.36 0.10
N GLU A 85 14.24 12.29 1.07
CA GLU A 85 13.63 13.61 0.92
C GLU A 85 14.22 14.40 -0.27
N ALA A 86 15.47 14.14 -0.66
CA ALA A 86 16.08 14.74 -1.85
C ALA A 86 15.38 14.36 -3.16
N PHE A 87 14.55 13.32 -3.14
CA PHE A 87 13.78 12.82 -4.29
C PHE A 87 12.28 13.10 -4.15
N THR A 88 11.87 14.03 -3.29
CA THR A 88 10.46 14.38 -3.15
C THR A 88 9.89 14.94 -4.43
N THR A 89 8.69 14.49 -4.78
CA THR A 89 7.85 15.05 -5.82
C THR A 89 6.51 15.49 -5.21
N SER A 90 5.63 15.98 -6.07
CA SER A 90 4.27 16.39 -5.73
C SER A 90 3.32 15.87 -6.81
N ASN A 91 2.08 15.62 -6.43
CA ASN A 91 0.99 15.33 -7.36
C ASN A 91 -0.26 16.15 -6.96
N PRO A 92 -1.35 16.15 -7.75
CA PRO A 92 -2.54 16.97 -7.46
C PRO A 92 -3.23 16.68 -6.11
N ARG A 93 -2.94 15.53 -5.48
CA ARG A 93 -3.50 15.11 -4.20
C ARG A 93 -2.53 15.27 -3.04
N ILE A 94 -1.24 15.00 -3.25
CA ILE A 94 -0.21 14.99 -2.20
C ILE A 94 0.91 15.97 -2.57
N ALA A 95 1.07 17.01 -1.76
CA ALA A 95 2.00 18.11 -2.01
C ALA A 95 3.47 17.69 -1.91
N ARG A 96 3.79 16.68 -1.09
CA ARG A 96 5.19 16.28 -0.85
C ARG A 96 5.32 14.81 -0.48
N ASN A 97 5.82 14.00 -1.42
CA ASN A 97 5.99 12.56 -1.23
C ASN A 97 7.21 12.02 -1.96
N THR A 98 7.64 10.81 -1.58
CA THR A 98 8.60 10.01 -2.36
C THR A 98 7.99 8.65 -2.62
N ARG A 99 7.75 8.35 -3.91
CA ARG A 99 7.40 7.02 -4.41
C ARG A 99 8.59 6.39 -5.13
N GLY A 100 8.68 5.06 -5.09
CA GLY A 100 9.82 4.31 -5.61
C GLY A 100 11.11 4.47 -4.81
N GLY A 101 11.03 4.86 -3.54
CA GLY A 101 12.20 4.92 -2.66
C GLY A 101 12.94 3.58 -2.58
N ILE A 102 12.25 2.45 -2.76
CA ILE A 102 12.86 1.11 -2.75
C ILE A 102 13.88 0.88 -3.88
N TYR A 103 13.80 1.64 -4.98
CA TYR A 103 14.81 1.62 -6.04
C TYR A 103 16.07 2.38 -5.67
N ARG A 104 15.98 3.25 -4.65
CA ARG A 104 17.05 4.17 -4.21
C ARG A 104 17.65 3.79 -2.85
N SER A 105 16.95 2.96 -2.09
CA SER A 105 17.40 2.42 -0.80
C SER A 105 17.11 0.92 -0.73
N LYS A 106 18.16 0.14 -0.53
CA LYS A 106 18.13 -1.27 -0.16
C LYS A 106 17.55 -1.47 1.24
N PHE A 107 17.81 -0.58 2.22
CA PHE A 107 17.15 -0.69 3.53
C PHE A 107 15.63 -0.71 3.38
N LEU A 108 15.07 0.29 2.68
CA LEU A 108 13.63 0.41 2.50
C LEU A 108 13.07 -0.78 1.72
N ARG A 109 13.80 -1.22 0.68
CA ARG A 109 13.44 -2.41 -0.10
C ARG A 109 13.38 -3.67 0.74
N ASP A 110 14.41 -3.93 1.54
CA ASP A 110 14.52 -5.15 2.34
C ASP A 110 13.50 -5.15 3.49
N PHE A 111 13.25 -4.00 4.11
CA PHE A 111 12.15 -3.83 5.08
C PHE A 111 10.79 -4.13 4.44
N SER A 112 10.48 -3.48 3.32
CA SER A 112 9.18 -3.62 2.65
C SER A 112 8.95 -5.00 2.03
N ALA A 113 10.02 -5.72 1.69
CA ALA A 113 9.98 -7.09 1.17
C ALA A 113 10.22 -8.17 2.25
N SER A 114 10.35 -7.79 3.53
CA SER A 114 10.65 -8.70 4.63
C SER A 114 9.55 -9.77 4.79
N VAL A 115 10.00 -11.02 4.89
CA VAL A 115 9.11 -12.17 5.14
C VAL A 115 8.52 -12.12 6.55
N GLU A 116 9.27 -11.60 7.52
CA GLU A 116 8.84 -11.40 8.91
C GLU A 116 7.70 -10.39 8.98
N VAL A 117 7.86 -9.24 8.29
CA VAL A 117 6.81 -8.22 8.21
C VAL A 117 5.57 -8.78 7.51
N ALA A 118 5.72 -9.40 6.33
CA ALA A 118 4.59 -9.95 5.59
C ALA A 118 3.85 -11.05 6.39
N ALA A 119 4.57 -11.94 7.08
CA ALA A 119 3.98 -12.97 7.92
C ALA A 119 3.22 -12.37 9.12
N HIS A 120 3.75 -11.33 9.74
CA HIS A 120 3.08 -10.63 10.85
C HIS A 120 1.79 -9.96 10.39
N MET A 121 1.84 -9.21 9.29
CA MET A 121 0.63 -8.59 8.72
C MET A 121 -0.39 -9.64 8.29
N SER A 122 0.06 -10.80 7.78
CA SER A 122 -0.82 -11.93 7.45
C SER A 122 -1.55 -12.48 8.67
N ALA A 123 -0.84 -12.61 9.80
CA ALA A 123 -1.42 -13.10 11.05
C ALA A 123 -2.48 -12.12 11.58
N ILE A 124 -2.20 -10.82 11.52
CA ILE A 124 -3.16 -9.77 11.92
C ILE A 124 -4.39 -9.80 11.01
N MET A 125 -4.19 -9.83 9.69
CA MET A 125 -5.28 -9.82 8.70
C MET A 125 -6.00 -11.15 8.57
N GLN A 126 -5.54 -12.21 9.24
CA GLN A 126 -6.10 -13.56 9.17
C GLN A 126 -6.20 -14.11 7.74
N THR A 127 -5.30 -13.65 6.86
CA THR A 127 -5.20 -14.11 5.48
C THR A 127 -3.76 -13.94 5.01
N PRO A 128 -3.20 -14.88 4.21
CA PRO A 128 -1.84 -14.74 3.72
C PRO A 128 -1.68 -13.49 2.84
N LEU A 129 -0.68 -12.68 3.16
CA LEU A 129 -0.27 -11.49 2.42
C LEU A 129 1.11 -11.69 1.80
N ARG A 130 1.39 -10.92 0.76
CA ARG A 130 2.71 -10.80 0.13
C ARG A 130 3.07 -9.33 -0.04
N PRO A 131 4.35 -8.95 -0.02
CA PRO A 131 4.75 -7.61 -0.40
C PRO A 131 4.18 -7.23 -1.78
N LEU A 132 3.73 -5.99 -1.92
CA LEU A 132 3.14 -5.50 -3.16
C LEU A 132 4.16 -5.56 -4.31
N SER A 133 3.82 -6.19 -5.44
CA SER A 133 4.75 -6.26 -6.58
C SER A 133 4.74 -5.05 -7.52
N MET A 134 3.86 -4.06 -7.27
CA MET A 134 3.93 -2.69 -7.79
C MET A 134 4.97 -1.88 -7.00
N LEU A 135 6.24 -2.02 -7.36
CA LEU A 135 7.36 -1.62 -6.51
C LEU A 135 7.45 -0.11 -6.30
N HIS A 136 7.11 0.67 -7.33
CA HIS A 136 7.03 2.13 -7.20
C HIS A 136 6.05 2.58 -6.10
N ASN A 137 5.03 1.77 -5.80
CA ASN A 137 4.00 2.06 -4.81
C ASN A 137 4.14 1.21 -3.52
N MET A 138 5.10 0.29 -3.45
CA MET A 138 5.30 -0.61 -2.30
C MET A 138 5.60 0.16 -1.02
N ALA A 139 6.47 1.18 -1.10
CA ALA A 139 6.87 2.00 0.02
C ALA A 139 6.72 3.48 -0.35
N HIS A 140 5.58 4.06 0.03
CA HIS A 140 5.24 5.44 -0.26
C HIS A 140 5.48 6.31 0.98
N LEU A 141 6.41 7.24 0.86
CA LEU A 141 6.75 8.19 1.92
C LEU A 141 5.96 9.47 1.74
N ASN A 142 5.25 9.91 2.78
CA ASN A 142 4.61 11.21 2.84
C ASN A 142 5.38 12.12 3.80
N TYR A 143 5.67 13.34 3.35
CA TYR A 143 6.32 14.37 4.14
C TYR A 143 5.35 15.50 4.42
N GLN A 144 5.56 16.22 5.51
CA GLN A 144 4.84 17.46 5.79
C GLN A 144 4.94 18.43 4.60
N PRO A 145 3.80 18.96 4.10
CA PRO A 145 3.77 20.09 3.19
C PRO A 145 4.59 21.28 3.69
N LEU A 146 5.16 22.06 2.76
CA LEU A 146 5.97 23.24 3.09
C LEU A 146 5.16 24.35 3.77
N THR A 147 3.85 24.38 3.57
CA THR A 147 2.93 25.31 4.22
C THR A 147 2.30 24.60 5.42
N VAL A 148 2.49 25.15 6.62
CA VAL A 148 1.81 24.68 7.84
C VAL A 148 0.29 24.84 7.67
N GLY A 149 -0.46 23.83 8.12
CA GLY A 149 -1.92 23.78 8.02
C GLY A 149 -2.44 23.05 6.77
N ASP A 150 -1.64 22.94 5.70
CA ASP A 150 -2.03 22.17 4.52
C ASP A 150 -2.11 20.68 4.86
N ASN A 151 -3.21 20.03 4.45
CA ASN A 151 -3.36 18.59 4.60
C ASN A 151 -2.29 17.86 3.79
N VAL A 152 -1.77 16.77 4.36
CA VAL A 152 -0.80 15.89 3.69
C VAL A 152 -1.51 15.10 2.59
N ASP A 153 -2.70 14.60 2.91
CA ASP A 153 -3.55 13.89 1.96
C ASP A 153 -5.03 14.11 2.30
N LYS A 154 -5.85 14.16 1.25
CA LYS A 154 -7.30 14.39 1.29
C LYS A 154 -8.04 13.09 1.64
N TRP A 155 -9.33 13.17 1.95
CA TRP A 155 -10.14 11.97 2.12
C TRP A 155 -10.17 11.11 0.85
N HIS A 156 -9.88 9.82 1.00
CA HIS A 156 -9.84 8.86 -0.11
C HIS A 156 -9.98 7.42 0.41
N TYR A 157 -10.06 6.47 -0.52
CA TYR A 157 -9.68 5.08 -0.29
C TYR A 157 -8.57 4.73 -1.29
N ASP A 158 -7.75 3.75 -0.95
CA ASP A 158 -6.55 3.41 -1.68
C ASP A 158 -6.78 2.38 -2.79
N THR A 159 -5.80 2.34 -3.70
CA THR A 159 -5.71 1.29 -4.73
C THR A 159 -4.96 0.06 -4.23
N LEU A 160 -4.46 0.10 -2.99
CA LEU A 160 -3.73 -0.98 -2.33
C LEU A 160 -4.69 -1.98 -1.68
N GLN A 161 -4.37 -3.27 -1.77
CA GLN A 161 -5.18 -4.32 -1.16
C GLN A 161 -5.18 -4.23 0.37
N VAL A 162 -3.97 -4.17 0.92
CA VAL A 162 -3.71 -3.96 2.34
C VAL A 162 -2.51 -3.04 2.44
N ASP A 163 -2.53 -2.13 3.41
CA ASP A 163 -1.42 -1.21 3.64
C ASP A 163 -1.27 -0.88 5.13
N THR A 164 -0.04 -0.53 5.51
CA THR A 164 0.22 0.06 6.82
C THR A 164 0.52 1.53 6.67
N VAL A 165 -0.02 2.38 7.55
CA VAL A 165 0.46 3.75 7.74
C VAL A 165 1.31 3.77 9.00
N MET A 166 2.63 3.81 8.83
CA MET A 166 3.61 3.86 9.93
C MET A 166 4.15 5.28 10.10
N PHE A 167 4.21 5.76 11.33
CA PHE A 167 4.87 7.03 11.65
C PHE A 167 6.38 6.81 11.75
N VAL A 168 7.16 7.54 10.95
CA VAL A 168 8.62 7.51 10.98
C VAL A 168 9.16 8.57 11.94
N THR A 169 8.50 9.71 12.03
CA THR A 169 8.74 10.74 13.06
C THR A 169 7.74 10.60 14.19
N ASP A 170 8.10 11.03 15.40
CA ASP A 170 7.22 10.98 16.56
C ASP A 170 6.08 12.00 16.41
N PRO A 171 4.82 11.56 16.27
CA PRO A 171 3.68 12.49 16.12
C PRO A 171 3.43 13.34 17.36
N ASN A 172 3.95 12.97 18.53
CA ASN A 172 3.78 13.75 19.76
C ASN A 172 4.70 14.99 19.82
N GLN A 173 5.61 15.14 18.85
CA GLN A 173 6.48 16.31 18.73
C GLN A 173 5.84 17.45 17.93
N VAL A 174 4.65 17.25 17.38
CA VAL A 174 3.92 18.24 16.59
C VAL A 174 2.46 18.35 17.06
N GLU A 175 1.85 19.49 16.80
CA GLU A 175 0.40 19.64 16.92
C GLU A 175 -0.24 19.38 15.56
N GLY A 176 -1.25 18.50 15.50
CA GLY A 176 -1.88 18.14 14.23
C GLY A 176 -1.22 16.95 13.56
N GLY A 177 -1.36 16.83 12.25
CA GLY A 177 -0.74 15.74 11.51
C GLY A 177 -1.47 14.39 11.66
N GLU A 178 -2.67 14.38 12.24
CA GLU A 178 -3.38 13.15 12.59
C GLU A 178 -3.68 12.31 11.34
N PHE A 179 -3.44 11.00 11.41
CA PHE A 179 -4.09 10.06 10.52
C PHE A 179 -5.55 9.92 10.97
N GLN A 180 -6.48 9.97 10.03
CA GLN A 180 -7.91 9.85 10.32
C GLN A 180 -8.57 8.89 9.36
N TYR A 181 -9.52 8.10 9.86
CA TYR A 181 -10.38 7.28 9.03
C TYR A 181 -11.86 7.45 9.39
N LEU A 182 -12.72 7.14 8.44
CA LEU A 182 -14.17 7.23 8.57
C LEU A 182 -14.70 5.96 9.23
N LYS A 183 -15.52 6.12 10.27
CA LYS A 183 -16.46 5.11 10.73
C LYS A 183 -17.64 5.06 9.75
N GLY A 184 -17.43 4.41 8.62
CA GLY A 184 -18.35 4.40 7.49
C GLY A 184 -17.80 3.70 6.27
N THR A 185 -18.68 3.49 5.31
CA THR A 185 -18.33 2.86 4.03
C THR A 185 -17.85 3.90 3.00
N ARG A 186 -17.27 3.42 1.91
CA ARG A 186 -17.04 4.24 0.71
C ARG A 186 -18.30 4.92 0.20
N ASP A 187 -19.42 4.22 0.23
CA ASP A 187 -20.69 4.71 -0.32
C ASP A 187 -21.27 5.81 0.58
N ASP A 188 -21.09 5.70 1.91
CA ASP A 188 -21.42 6.78 2.84
C ASP A 188 -20.64 8.06 2.52
N MET A 189 -19.32 7.93 2.32
CA MET A 189 -18.48 9.08 1.98
C MET A 189 -18.85 9.68 0.62
N ALA A 190 -19.15 8.83 -0.36
CA ALA A 190 -19.59 9.27 -1.68
C ALA A 190 -20.94 10.01 -1.61
N ALA A 191 -21.89 9.52 -0.80
CA ALA A 191 -23.18 10.18 -0.59
C ALA A 191 -23.02 11.55 0.10
N LEU A 192 -22.24 11.62 1.18
CA LEU A 192 -21.91 12.88 1.85
C LEU A 192 -21.31 13.89 0.86
N LYS A 193 -20.37 13.44 0.03
CA LYS A 193 -19.74 14.29 -0.98
C LYS A 193 -20.72 14.77 -2.04
N ALA A 194 -21.57 13.88 -2.57
CA ALA A 194 -22.57 14.21 -3.58
C ALA A 194 -23.60 15.23 -3.07
N GLU A 195 -23.92 15.19 -1.77
CA GLU A 195 -24.83 16.13 -1.11
C GLU A 195 -24.13 17.42 -0.64
N GLY A 196 -22.80 17.52 -0.81
CA GLY A 196 -22.01 18.65 -0.32
C GLY A 196 -21.97 18.77 1.21
N GLN A 197 -22.21 17.67 1.92
CA GLN A 197 -22.19 17.62 3.37
C GLN A 197 -20.75 17.41 3.87
N PRO A 198 -20.36 18.04 5.00
CA PRO A 198 -19.09 17.73 5.65
C PRO A 198 -19.13 16.32 6.24
N VAL A 199 -17.95 15.73 6.46
CA VAL A 199 -17.84 14.48 7.20
C VAL A 199 -18.28 14.70 8.66
N PRO A 200 -19.26 13.93 9.19
CA PRO A 200 -19.69 14.08 10.57
C PRO A 200 -18.55 13.81 11.55
N ALA A 201 -18.32 14.73 12.49
CA ALA A 201 -17.18 14.66 13.41
C ALA A 201 -17.19 13.41 14.31
N ASP A 202 -18.37 12.92 14.68
CA ASP A 202 -18.58 11.71 15.47
C ASP A 202 -18.28 10.41 14.68
N ARG A 203 -18.09 10.52 13.36
CA ARG A 203 -17.68 9.44 12.47
C ARG A 203 -16.20 9.52 12.10
N VAL A 204 -15.47 10.54 12.52
CA VAL A 204 -14.03 10.67 12.26
C VAL A 204 -13.27 10.03 13.41
N ILE A 205 -12.49 8.99 13.12
CA ILE A 205 -11.63 8.33 14.10
C ILE A 205 -10.19 8.75 13.85
N ALA A 206 -9.52 9.24 14.89
CA ALA A 206 -8.10 9.56 14.91
C ALA A 206 -7.43 8.75 16.04
N PRO A 207 -6.78 7.62 15.73
CA PRO A 207 -6.11 6.80 16.74
C PRO A 207 -4.96 7.58 17.41
N ASP A 208 -4.83 7.40 18.73
CA ASP A 208 -3.68 7.93 19.47
C ASP A 208 -2.42 7.14 19.09
N MET A 209 -1.36 7.86 18.71
CA MET A 209 -0.17 7.28 18.11
C MET A 209 1.00 7.38 19.10
N PRO A 210 1.45 6.28 19.72
CA PRO A 210 2.39 6.33 20.84
C PRO A 210 3.76 6.91 20.51
N GLY A 211 4.18 6.87 19.24
CA GLY A 211 5.47 7.39 18.81
C GLY A 211 5.87 6.89 17.42
N ALA A 212 7.10 7.20 17.03
CA ALA A 212 7.70 6.66 15.81
C ALA A 212 7.77 5.12 15.85
N GLY A 213 7.77 4.48 14.68
CA GLY A 213 7.79 3.03 14.53
C GLY A 213 6.47 2.33 14.83
N HIS A 214 5.41 3.09 15.12
CA HIS A 214 4.06 2.57 15.30
C HIS A 214 3.24 2.74 14.03
N ALA A 215 2.36 1.78 13.78
CA ALA A 215 1.56 1.72 12.57
C ALA A 215 0.10 1.36 12.85
N ILE A 216 -0.74 1.69 11.87
CA ILE A 216 -2.07 1.11 11.68
C ILE A 216 -2.02 0.27 10.41
N LEU A 217 -2.65 -0.89 10.42
CA LEU A 217 -2.83 -1.75 9.26
C LEU A 217 -4.30 -1.69 8.82
N MET A 218 -4.57 -1.60 7.52
CA MET A 218 -5.93 -1.53 6.99
C MET A 218 -6.07 -2.14 5.60
N GLN A 219 -7.31 -2.40 5.19
CA GLN A 219 -7.63 -2.66 3.79
C GLN A 219 -7.79 -1.32 3.06
N GLY A 220 -6.79 -0.95 2.26
CA GLY A 220 -6.74 0.34 1.58
C GLY A 220 -7.99 0.67 0.76
N ASN A 221 -8.55 -0.29 0.02
CA ASN A 221 -9.72 -0.07 -0.84
C ASN A 221 -11.07 -0.01 -0.10
N TYR A 222 -11.12 -0.23 1.21
CA TYR A 222 -12.39 -0.19 1.96
C TYR A 222 -12.37 0.87 3.06
N VAL A 223 -11.22 1.13 3.67
CA VAL A 223 -11.12 2.14 4.73
C VAL A 223 -10.95 3.51 4.11
N VAL A 224 -11.97 4.36 4.22
CA VAL A 224 -11.89 5.76 3.80
C VAL A 224 -11.08 6.54 4.83
N HIS A 225 -10.02 7.22 4.42
CA HIS A 225 -9.08 7.86 5.32
C HIS A 225 -8.43 9.12 4.74
N GLN A 226 -7.75 9.89 5.59
CA GLN A 226 -7.00 11.09 5.24
C GLN A 226 -5.78 11.29 6.16
N ALA A 227 -4.91 12.22 5.78
CA ALA A 227 -3.78 12.65 6.58
C ALA A 227 -3.81 14.18 6.76
N LYS A 228 -4.09 14.61 7.99
CA LYS A 228 -4.18 16.04 8.34
C LYS A 228 -2.80 16.71 8.27
N GLY A 229 -2.82 18.03 8.08
CA GLY A 229 -1.64 18.88 8.21
C GLY A 229 -1.26 19.11 9.66
N VAL A 230 0.03 19.32 9.94
CA VAL A 230 0.46 19.88 11.22
C VAL A 230 0.01 21.34 11.33
N ARG A 231 -0.18 21.81 12.56
CA ARG A 231 -0.61 23.17 12.93
C ARG A 231 0.54 24.01 13.51
N CYS A 232 1.72 23.44 13.63
CA CYS A 232 2.94 24.09 14.09
C CYS A 232 4.12 23.75 13.18
N ASP A 233 5.23 24.47 13.32
CA ASP A 233 6.49 24.07 12.70
C ASP A 233 6.93 22.70 13.26
N GLY A 234 7.38 21.81 12.38
CA GLY A 234 7.81 20.49 12.79
C GLY A 234 7.91 19.52 11.61
N GLU A 235 8.33 18.30 11.91
CA GLU A 235 8.52 17.26 10.92
C GLU A 235 7.46 16.18 11.06
N ARG A 236 6.85 15.80 9.94
CA ARG A 236 5.94 14.67 9.85
C ARG A 236 6.35 13.82 8.67
N ILE A 237 6.81 12.60 8.95
CA ILE A 237 7.11 11.59 7.94
C ILE A 237 6.29 10.35 8.26
N THR A 238 5.50 9.89 7.30
CA THR A 238 4.84 8.58 7.38
C THR A 238 5.26 7.70 6.22
N LEU A 239 5.44 6.41 6.49
CA LEU A 239 5.67 5.37 5.50
C LEU A 239 4.38 4.56 5.32
N VAL A 240 3.82 4.62 4.11
CA VAL A 240 2.76 3.73 3.66
C VAL A 240 3.40 2.51 3.01
N ASN A 241 3.24 1.33 3.60
CA ASN A 241 3.79 0.08 3.07
C ASN A 241 2.68 -0.85 2.57
N GLY A 242 2.72 -1.21 1.30
CA GLY A 242 1.66 -1.94 0.61
C GLY A 242 1.88 -3.46 0.54
N PHE A 243 0.78 -4.19 0.61
CA PHE A 243 0.70 -5.64 0.50
C PHE A 243 -0.42 -6.05 -0.46
N SER A 244 -0.24 -7.23 -1.07
CA SER A 244 -1.27 -7.93 -1.83
C SER A 244 -1.73 -9.17 -1.08
N TYR A 245 -2.96 -9.59 -1.30
CA TYR A 245 -3.40 -10.93 -0.91
C TYR A 245 -2.58 -11.97 -1.67
N ALA A 246 -2.13 -13.01 -0.96
CA ALA A 246 -1.39 -14.10 -1.58
C ALA A 246 -2.30 -15.00 -2.44
N ASP A 247 -3.60 -15.02 -2.11
CA ASP A 247 -4.62 -15.68 -2.91
C ASP A 247 -4.84 -14.88 -4.19
N LEU A 248 -4.45 -15.48 -5.31
CA LEU A 248 -4.52 -14.86 -6.63
C LEU A 248 -5.95 -14.83 -7.19
N GLU A 249 -6.87 -15.61 -6.63
CA GLU A 249 -8.30 -15.55 -7.00
C GLU A 249 -8.95 -14.24 -6.53
N VAL A 250 -8.33 -13.54 -5.58
CA VAL A 250 -8.76 -12.20 -5.19
C VAL A 250 -8.34 -11.22 -6.27
N ALA A 251 -9.33 -10.48 -6.78
CA ALA A 251 -9.14 -9.51 -7.86
C ALA A 251 -8.10 -8.45 -7.48
N ASP A 252 -7.20 -8.16 -8.44
CA ASP A 252 -6.41 -6.94 -8.39
C ASP A 252 -7.30 -5.74 -8.75
N PHE A 253 -7.21 -4.69 -7.95
CA PHE A 253 -7.97 -3.46 -8.14
C PHE A 253 -7.07 -2.23 -8.28
N THR A 254 -5.83 -2.44 -8.73
CA THR A 254 -4.90 -1.36 -9.01
C THR A 254 -5.52 -0.40 -10.04
N ALA A 255 -5.78 0.84 -9.62
CA ALA A 255 -6.35 1.85 -10.50
C ALA A 255 -5.24 2.54 -11.30
N VAL A 256 -4.83 1.92 -12.40
CA VAL A 256 -3.70 2.36 -13.25
C VAL A 256 -3.82 3.82 -13.67
N GLY A 257 -5.01 4.28 -14.09
CA GLY A 257 -5.23 5.68 -14.47
C GLY A 257 -4.96 6.65 -13.32
N GLN A 258 -5.42 6.32 -12.11
CA GLN A 258 -5.15 7.08 -10.88
C GLN A 258 -3.66 7.17 -10.57
N LEU A 259 -2.93 6.06 -10.74
CA LEU A 259 -1.48 6.04 -10.55
C LEU A 259 -0.75 6.90 -11.60
N MET A 260 -1.23 6.96 -12.84
CA MET A 260 -0.65 7.83 -13.87
C MET A 260 -0.82 9.34 -13.59
N HIS A 261 -1.74 9.73 -12.69
CA HIS A 261 -1.79 11.11 -12.16
C HIS A 261 -0.75 11.38 -11.09
N ALA A 262 -0.34 10.33 -10.36
CA ALA A 262 0.59 10.45 -9.24
C ALA A 262 2.06 10.28 -9.68
N ASP A 263 2.30 9.41 -10.66
CA ASP A 263 3.62 8.89 -11.01
C ASP A 263 3.87 8.92 -12.53
N PRO A 264 5.14 8.92 -13.00
CA PRO A 264 5.44 8.94 -14.43
C PRO A 264 4.80 7.77 -15.19
N GLN A 265 4.07 8.08 -16.27
CA GLN A 265 3.30 7.10 -17.04
C GLN A 265 4.09 5.85 -17.44
N GLY A 266 5.34 6.02 -17.90
CA GLY A 266 6.19 4.91 -18.31
C GLY A 266 6.55 3.97 -17.15
N VAL A 267 6.74 4.52 -15.95
CA VAL A 267 7.03 3.75 -14.74
C VAL A 267 5.78 2.97 -14.32
N VAL A 268 4.63 3.64 -14.23
CA VAL A 268 3.35 3.01 -13.87
C VAL A 268 3.00 1.88 -14.84
N ALA A 269 3.12 2.11 -16.14
CA ALA A 269 2.80 1.10 -17.15
C ALA A 269 3.73 -0.12 -17.05
N ALA A 270 5.03 0.09 -16.86
CA ALA A 270 6.00 -1.00 -16.73
C ALA A 270 5.79 -1.81 -15.45
N GLU A 271 5.59 -1.13 -14.32
CA GLU A 271 5.30 -1.75 -13.03
C GLU A 271 4.00 -2.56 -13.06
N TYR A 272 2.93 -1.99 -13.63
CA TYR A 272 1.64 -2.66 -13.69
C TYR A 272 1.66 -3.87 -14.61
N ALA A 273 2.27 -3.75 -15.80
CA ALA A 273 2.47 -4.89 -16.68
C ALA A 273 3.25 -6.02 -15.98
N ARG A 274 4.30 -5.67 -15.21
CA ARG A 274 5.10 -6.63 -14.46
C ARG A 274 4.33 -7.25 -13.29
N HIS A 275 3.59 -6.45 -12.52
CA HIS A 275 2.73 -6.92 -11.43
C HIS A 275 1.73 -7.97 -11.93
N MET A 276 1.02 -7.67 -13.03
CA MET A 276 0.07 -8.59 -13.63
C MET A 276 0.75 -9.81 -14.25
N ALA A 277 1.92 -9.67 -14.87
CA ALA A 277 2.69 -10.81 -15.37
C ALA A 277 3.11 -11.77 -14.24
N LEU A 278 3.49 -11.25 -13.06
CA LEU A 278 3.78 -12.08 -11.89
C LEU A 278 2.54 -12.80 -11.37
N ARG A 279 1.37 -12.14 -11.37
CA ARG A 279 0.08 -12.79 -11.03
C ARG A 279 -0.25 -13.92 -12.02
N SER A 280 -0.19 -13.66 -13.32
CA SER A 280 -0.40 -14.67 -14.36
C SER A 280 0.57 -15.85 -14.22
N ALA A 281 1.85 -15.58 -13.97
CA ALA A 281 2.84 -16.62 -13.75
C ALA A 281 2.54 -17.44 -12.48
N GLY A 282 2.00 -16.81 -11.43
CA GLY A 282 1.54 -17.48 -10.23
C GLY A 282 0.44 -18.51 -10.50
N HIS A 283 -0.53 -18.21 -11.37
CA HIS A 283 -1.54 -19.19 -11.80
C HIS A 283 -0.95 -20.32 -12.66
N LEU A 284 0.07 -20.04 -13.48
CA LEU A 284 0.70 -21.03 -14.34
C LEU A 284 1.72 -21.91 -13.60
N GLN A 285 2.27 -21.45 -12.47
CA GLN A 285 3.32 -22.14 -11.73
C GLN A 285 2.95 -23.59 -11.39
N PRO A 286 1.74 -23.91 -10.90
CA PRO A 286 1.37 -25.30 -10.57
C PRO A 286 1.32 -26.18 -11.82
N LEU A 287 0.84 -25.67 -12.96
CA LEU A 287 0.83 -26.43 -14.22
C LEU A 287 2.24 -26.80 -14.68
N VAL A 288 3.21 -25.93 -14.45
CA VAL A 288 4.61 -26.15 -14.86
C VAL A 288 5.32 -27.09 -13.89
N ASN A 289 5.19 -26.84 -12.58
CA ASN A 289 6.05 -27.49 -11.57
C ASN A 289 5.39 -28.67 -10.85
N GLN A 290 4.06 -28.73 -10.83
CA GLN A 290 3.28 -29.76 -10.13
C GLN A 290 2.03 -30.16 -10.95
N PRO A 291 2.19 -30.60 -12.21
CA PRO A 291 1.06 -30.95 -13.06
C PRO A 291 0.24 -32.09 -12.43
N ASP A 292 -1.07 -31.86 -12.27
CA ASP A 292 -2.00 -32.93 -11.89
C ASP A 292 -2.38 -33.76 -13.13
N PHE A 293 -1.73 -34.90 -13.30
CA PHE A 293 -1.99 -35.83 -14.40
C PHE A 293 -3.33 -36.56 -14.32
N ASN A 294 -4.07 -36.42 -13.21
CA ASN A 294 -5.39 -37.04 -13.03
C ASN A 294 -6.55 -36.05 -13.21
N ALA A 295 -6.26 -34.75 -13.23
CA ALA A 295 -7.28 -33.73 -13.47
C ALA A 295 -7.86 -33.81 -14.89
N ASP A 296 -9.16 -33.55 -15.02
CA ASP A 296 -9.84 -33.55 -16.32
C ASP A 296 -9.47 -32.31 -17.17
N ILE A 297 -9.89 -32.35 -18.44
CA ILE A 297 -9.63 -31.26 -19.39
C ILE A 297 -10.20 -29.93 -18.88
N ASP A 298 -11.38 -29.94 -18.28
CA ASP A 298 -12.04 -28.71 -17.80
C ASP A 298 -11.28 -28.06 -16.65
N THR A 299 -10.70 -28.85 -15.75
CA THR A 299 -9.83 -28.36 -14.67
C THR A 299 -8.57 -27.71 -15.23
N GLN A 300 -7.94 -28.34 -16.23
CA GLN A 300 -6.76 -27.77 -16.91
C GLN A 300 -7.10 -26.46 -17.64
N LEU A 301 -8.25 -26.43 -18.34
CA LEU A 301 -8.76 -25.24 -19.02
C LEU A 301 -9.05 -24.11 -18.03
N SER A 302 -9.55 -24.42 -16.84
CA SER A 302 -9.85 -23.41 -15.80
C SER A 302 -8.58 -22.65 -15.39
N VAL A 303 -7.49 -23.35 -15.08
CA VAL A 303 -6.22 -22.71 -14.66
C VAL A 303 -5.62 -21.85 -15.77
N LEU A 304 -5.59 -22.36 -17.01
CA LEU A 304 -5.12 -21.59 -18.18
C LEU A 304 -5.99 -20.35 -18.43
N SER A 305 -7.30 -20.47 -18.25
CA SER A 305 -8.23 -19.36 -18.44
C SER A 305 -8.05 -18.27 -17.39
N ARG A 306 -7.70 -18.61 -16.14
CA ARG A 306 -7.37 -17.62 -15.09
C ARG A 306 -6.15 -16.79 -15.46
N ALA A 307 -5.06 -17.43 -15.88
CA ALA A 307 -3.85 -16.72 -16.32
C ALA A 307 -4.13 -15.82 -17.53
N LYS A 308 -4.94 -16.29 -18.49
CA LYS A 308 -5.41 -15.48 -19.63
C LYS A 308 -6.23 -14.27 -19.15
N HIS A 309 -7.14 -14.48 -18.20
CA HIS A 309 -8.01 -13.43 -17.68
C HIS A 309 -7.23 -12.30 -17.00
N GLU A 310 -6.20 -12.63 -16.21
CA GLU A 310 -5.28 -11.64 -15.63
C GLU A 310 -4.63 -10.74 -16.70
N LEU A 311 -4.19 -11.33 -17.83
CA LEU A 311 -3.61 -10.57 -18.94
C LEU A 311 -4.66 -9.71 -19.65
N GLU A 312 -5.88 -10.21 -19.83
CA GLU A 312 -6.99 -9.43 -20.41
C GLU A 312 -7.33 -8.22 -19.53
N ILE A 313 -7.37 -8.39 -18.21
CA ILE A 313 -7.55 -7.29 -17.24
C ILE A 313 -6.41 -6.27 -17.42
N ALA A 314 -5.16 -6.74 -17.43
CA ALA A 314 -3.99 -5.87 -17.54
C ALA A 314 -4.02 -5.02 -18.82
N MET A 315 -4.30 -5.67 -19.96
CA MET A 315 -4.41 -5.01 -21.27
C MET A 315 -5.55 -3.98 -21.27
N ALA A 316 -6.73 -4.35 -20.76
CA ALA A 316 -7.88 -3.45 -20.70
C ALA A 316 -7.62 -2.23 -19.80
N ALA A 317 -6.96 -2.42 -18.65
CA ALA A 317 -6.61 -1.34 -17.74
C ALA A 317 -5.58 -0.38 -18.36
N LEU A 318 -4.55 -0.90 -19.03
CA LEU A 318 -3.57 -0.07 -19.75
C LEU A 318 -4.19 0.67 -20.93
N GLU A 319 -5.10 0.04 -21.68
CA GLU A 319 -5.81 0.69 -22.78
C GLU A 319 -6.70 1.84 -22.26
N ARG A 320 -7.45 1.59 -21.18
CA ARG A 320 -8.27 2.62 -20.53
C ARG A 320 -7.43 3.77 -20.01
N ALA A 321 -6.26 3.49 -19.42
CA ALA A 321 -5.38 4.50 -18.87
C ALA A 321 -4.74 5.43 -19.93
N LYS A 322 -4.85 5.10 -21.23
CA LYS A 322 -4.52 6.05 -22.31
C LYS A 322 -5.50 7.22 -22.42
N THR A 323 -6.72 7.04 -21.90
CA THR A 323 -7.72 8.10 -21.82
C THR A 323 -7.56 8.89 -20.52
N GLN A 324 -7.79 10.21 -20.57
CA GLN A 324 -7.70 11.04 -19.37
C GLN A 324 -8.91 10.80 -18.46
N GLU A 325 -8.66 10.41 -17.21
CA GLU A 325 -9.64 10.44 -16.13
C GLU A 325 -9.30 11.56 -15.13
N GLU A 326 -10.21 11.88 -14.21
CA GLU A 326 -9.92 12.81 -13.11
C GLU A 326 -9.35 12.04 -11.90
N MET A 327 -8.48 12.69 -11.13
CA MET A 327 -7.93 12.11 -9.91
C MET A 327 -9.01 12.02 -8.82
N LYS A 328 -9.24 10.82 -8.31
CA LYS A 328 -10.29 10.50 -7.34
C LYS A 328 -9.84 10.84 -5.91
N HIS A 329 -10.62 11.69 -5.27
CA HIS A 329 -10.59 11.97 -3.83
C HIS A 329 -11.95 12.57 -3.43
N PHE A 330 -12.25 12.58 -2.14
CA PHE A 330 -13.46 13.22 -1.61
C PHE A 330 -13.23 14.68 -1.19
N GLY A 331 -11.99 15.15 -1.16
CA GLY A 331 -11.63 16.52 -0.79
C GLY A 331 -11.17 16.61 0.66
N ASP A 332 -11.07 17.84 1.17
CA ASP A 332 -10.75 18.13 2.57
C ASP A 332 -11.98 18.02 3.49
#